data_AF-A0A925LEF7-F1
#
_entry.id   AF-A0A925LEF7-F1
#
_cell.length_a   1.000
_cell.length_b   1.000
_cell.length_c   1.000
_cell.angle_alpha   90.00
_cell.angle_beta   90.00
_cell.angle_gamma   90.00
#
_symmetry.space_group_name_H-M   'P 1'
#
loop_
_entity.id
_entity.type
_entity.pdbx_description
1 polymer ?
#
loop_
_entity_poly.entity_id
_entity_poly.type
_entity_poly.pdbx_seq_one_letter_code
_entity_poly.pdbx_strand_id
1 'polypeptide(L)' 'MKTITIKDVACWNDVDAMNVIEVLQSEGIKIPEEVGVMGFNDIPASEHTYPPLTTLRRPLNTWRKKLLIY' A
#
# COMPACT_ATOMS: atom_id res chain seq x y z
N MET A 1 9.68 -5.26 -28.81
CA MET A 1 9.72 -4.82 -27.40
C MET A 1 8.35 -5.14 -26.80
N LYS A 2 8.27 -5.95 -25.73
CA LYS A 2 6.98 -6.38 -25.17
C LYS A 2 6.59 -5.38 -24.09
N THR A 3 5.49 -4.65 -24.30
CA THR A 3 4.95 -3.74 -23.28
C THR A 3 4.29 -4.58 -22.20
N ILE A 4 4.71 -4.41 -20.94
CA ILE A 4 4.03 -5.01 -19.79
C ILE A 4 3.09 -3.94 -19.25
N THR A 5 1.80 -4.23 -19.23
CA THR A 5 0.81 -3.40 -18.54
C THR A 5 0.80 -3.81 -17.08
N ILE A 6 1.21 -2.91 -16.19
CA ILE A 6 1.08 -3.13 -14.74
C ILE A 6 -0.37 -2.85 -14.38
N LYS A 7 -1.04 -3.85 -13.81
CA LYS A 7 -2.42 -3.71 -13.34
C LYS A 7 -2.52 -3.19 -11.92
N ASP A 8 -1.63 -3.66 -11.04
CA ASP A 8 -1.70 -3.41 -9.61
C ASP A 8 -0.30 -3.14 -9.05
N VAL A 9 -0.25 -2.34 -7.98
CA VAL A 9 0.99 -1.94 -7.31
C VAL A 9 0.93 -2.34 -5.84
N ALA A 10 1.97 -3.03 -5.38
CA ALA A 10 2.18 -3.34 -3.97
C ALA A 10 3.39 -2.55 -3.45
N CYS A 11 3.19 -1.79 -2.37
CA CYS A 11 4.22 -0.98 -1.74
C CYS A 11 4.73 -1.63 -0.46
N TRP A 12 6.01 -1.40 -0.15
CA TRP A 12 6.65 -1.93 1.05
C TRP A 12 6.14 -1.28 2.35
N ASN A 13 5.56 -0.08 2.26
CA ASN A 13 4.88 0.55 3.38
C ASN A 13 3.64 1.34 2.96
N ASP A 14 2.78 1.64 3.92
CA ASP A 14 1.54 2.42 3.71
C ASP A 14 1.78 3.84 3.21
N VAL A 15 2.86 4.50 3.62
CA VAL A 15 3.18 5.87 3.18
C VAL A 15 3.52 5.90 1.69
N ASP A 16 4.30 4.93 1.22
CA ASP A 16 4.62 4.79 -0.21
C ASP A 16 3.35 4.50 -1.01
N ALA A 17 2.45 3.66 -0.49
CA ALA A 17 1.16 3.40 -1.13
C ALA A 17 0.27 4.66 -1.21
N MET A 18 0.27 5.49 -0.16
CA MET A 18 -0.43 6.78 -0.16
C MET A 18 0.11 7.73 -1.24
N ASN A 19 1.44 7.82 -1.37
CA ASN A 19 2.07 8.63 -2.41
C ASN A 19 1.72 8.12 -3.82
N VAL A 20 1.65 6.80 -4.01
CA VAL A 20 1.20 6.20 -5.28
C VAL A 20 -0.24 6.56 -5.57
N ILE A 21 -1.14 6.49 -4.58
CA ILE A 21 -2.55 6.91 -4.73
C ILE A 21 -2.62 8.37 -5.18
N GLU A 22 -1.86 9.27 -4.53
CA GLU A 22 -1.85 10.70 -4.86
C GLU A 22 -1.40 10.95 -6.30
N VAL A 23 -0.31 10.30 -6.73
CA VAL A 23 0.20 10.45 -8.11
C VAL A 23 -0.80 9.92 -9.13
N LEU A 24 -1.34 8.71 -8.93
CA LEU A 24 -2.33 8.13 -9.84
C LEU A 24 -3.59 9.00 -9.95
N GLN A 25 -4.07 9.56 -8.84
CA GLN A 25 -5.20 10.49 -8.83
C GLN A 25 -4.89 11.79 -9.58
N SER A 26 -3.68 12.33 -9.43
CA SER A 26 -3.25 13.54 -10.15
C SER A 26 -3.23 13.35 -11.67
N GLU A 27 -3.02 12.11 -12.13
CA GLU A 27 -3.07 11.71 -13.55
C GLU A 27 -4.49 11.28 -14.00
N GLY A 28 -5.48 11.37 -13.11
CA GLY A 28 -6.88 11.01 -13.40
C GLY A 28 -7.14 9.50 -13.48
N ILE A 29 -6.20 8.66 -13.03
CA ILE A 29 -6.34 7.20 -12.99
C ILE A 29 -7.23 6.82 -11.80
N LYS A 30 -8.24 5.98 -12.05
CA LYS A 30 -9.19 5.55 -11.03
C LYS A 30 -8.67 4.38 -10.21
N ILE A 31 -8.80 4.52 -8.90
CA ILE A 31 -8.42 3.53 -7.90
C ILE A 31 -9.68 3.17 -7.11
N PRO A 32 -10.07 1.89 -7.03
CA PRO A 32 -9.36 0.69 -7.50
C PRO A 32 -9.71 0.23 -8.94
N GLU A 33 -10.50 0.98 -9.71
CA GLU A 33 -11.12 0.48 -10.96
C GLU A 33 -10.12 0.21 -12.09
N GLU A 34 -9.10 1.05 -12.23
CA GLU A 34 -8.07 0.91 -13.26
C GLU A 34 -6.79 0.30 -12.71
N VAL A 35 -6.37 0.75 -11.52
CA VAL A 35 -5.17 0.26 -10.83
C VAL A 35 -5.47 0.00 -9.35
N GLY A 36 -5.20 -1.22 -8.88
CA GLY A 36 -5.19 -1.53 -7.46
C GLY A 36 -3.89 -1.08 -6.78
N VAL A 37 -4.02 -0.53 -5.58
CA VAL A 37 -2.87 -0.14 -4.74
C VAL A 37 -2.96 -0.83 -3.39
N MET A 38 -1.87 -1.46 -2.97
CA MET A 38 -1.76 -2.14 -1.68
C MET A 38 -0.55 -1.64 -0.89
N GLY A 39 -0.75 -1.39 0.41
CA GLY A 39 0.28 -1.06 1.38
C GLY A 39 0.73 -2.23 2.26
N PHE A 40 1.56 -1.91 3.24
CA PHE A 40 2.08 -2.83 4.23
C PHE A 40 2.37 -2.05 5.51
N ASN A 41 1.76 -2.43 6.64
CA ASN A 41 1.97 -1.96 8.03
C ASN A 41 0.62 -1.85 8.75
N ASP A 42 -0.42 -1.47 8.03
CA ASP A 42 -1.74 -1.13 8.56
C ASP A 42 -1.69 -0.05 9.64
N ILE A 43 -1.14 1.10 9.26
CA ILE A 43 -1.09 2.29 10.11
C ILE A 43 -2.47 2.96 10.19
N PRO A 44 -2.81 3.68 11.28
CA PRO A 44 -4.12 4.32 11.43
C PRO A 44 -4.51 5.26 10.29
N ALA A 45 -3.53 5.90 9.66
CA ALA A 45 -3.78 6.80 8.52
C ALA A 45 -4.35 6.07 7.29
N SER A 46 -4.11 4.77 7.14
CA SER A 46 -4.55 3.96 5.99
C SER A 46 -6.07 3.86 5.88
N GLU A 47 -6.79 3.88 7.00
CA GLU A 47 -8.26 3.88 7.04
C GLU A 47 -8.87 5.21 6.56
N HIS A 48 -8.07 6.28 6.54
CA HIS A 48 -8.51 7.64 6.23
C HIS A 48 -8.04 8.15 4.87
N THR A 49 -7.36 7.32 4.08
CA THR A 49 -7.07 7.63 2.68
C THR A 49 -8.36 7.60 1.85
N TYR A 50 -8.33 8.25 0.69
CA TYR A 50 -9.42 8.18 -0.27
C TYR A 50 -8.89 7.69 -1.62
N PRO A 51 -9.23 6.46 -2.07
CA PRO A 51 -10.00 5.43 -1.36
C PRO A 51 -9.26 4.89 -0.11
N PRO A 52 -9.95 4.22 0.84
CA PRO A 52 -9.31 3.55 1.98
C PRO A 52 -8.27 2.52 1.50
N LEU A 53 -7.07 2.55 2.10
CA LEU A 53 -5.92 1.79 1.63
C LEU A 53 -6.04 0.33 2.07
N THR A 54 -6.04 -0.58 1.10
CA THR A 54 -5.83 -2.01 1.40
C THR A 54 -4.38 -2.21 1.85
N THR A 55 -4.17 -2.77 3.03
CA THR A 55 -2.83 -2.95 3.59
C THR A 55 -2.68 -4.21 4.42
N LEU A 56 -1.48 -4.77 4.39
CA LEU A 56 -1.11 -5.92 5.19
C LEU A 56 -0.76 -5.50 6.62
N ARG A 57 -1.60 -5.91 7.59
CA ARG A 57 -1.33 -5.74 9.02
C ARG A 57 -0.17 -6.64 9.47
N ARG A 58 0.93 -6.02 9.88
CA ARG A 58 2.05 -6.75 10.49
C ARG A 58 1.71 -7.10 11.95
N PRO A 59 1.91 -8.35 12.40
CA PRO A 59 1.75 -8.71 13.80
C PRO A 59 3.00 -8.27 14.59
N LEU A 60 3.18 -6.95 14.73
CA LEU A 60 4.34 -6.32 15.39
C LEU A 60 4.60 -6.90 16.79
N ASN A 61 3.54 -7.23 17.52
CA ASN A 61 3.63 -7.84 18.85
C ASN A 61 4.33 -9.22 18.84
N THR A 62 4.18 -9.99 17.76
CA THR A 62 4.77 -11.33 17.64
C THR A 62 6.20 -11.26 17.10
N TRP A 63 6.47 -10.35 16.17
CA TRP A 63 7.79 -10.19 15.55
C TRP A 63 8.78 -9.54 16.52
N ARG A 64 8.34 -8.53 17.27
CA ARG A 64 9.16 -7.85 18.27
C ARG A 64 9.62 -8.80 19.37
N LYS A 65 8.75 -9.73 19.80
CA LYS A 65 9.12 -10.79 20.76
C LYS A 65 10.19 -11.75 20.22
N LYS A 66 10.22 -12.01 18.90
CA LYS A 66 11.24 -12.86 18.26
C LYS A 66 12.56 -12.15 17.99
N LEU A 67 12.53 -10.85 17.73
CA LEU A 67 13.74 -10.04 17.44
C LEU A 67 14.51 -9.63 18.71
N LEU A 68 13.84 -9.54 19.87
CA LEU A 68 14.48 -9.21 21.16
C LEU A 68 15.13 -10.40 21.87
N ILE A 69 15.28 -11.55 21.18
CA ILE A 69 15.95 -12.76 21.70
C ILE A 69 17.33 -12.98 21.05
N TYR A 70 17.83 -11.99 20.32
CA TYR A 70 19.22 -11.85 19.88
C TYR A 70 19.77 -10.53 20.41
#